data_AF-A0A956KFQ2-F1
#
_entry.id   AF-A0A956KFQ2-F1
#
_cell.length_a   1.000
_cell.length_b   1.000
_cell.length_c   1.000
_cell.angle_alpha   90.00
_cell.angle_beta   90.00
_cell.angle_gamma   90.00
#
_symmetry.space_group_name_H-M   'P 1'
#
loop_
_entity.id
_entity.type
_entity.pdbx_description
1 polymer ?
#
loop_
_entity_poly.entity_id
_entity_poly.type
_entity_poly.pdbx_seq_one_letter_code
_entity_poly.pdbx_strand_id
1 'polypeptide(L)' 'MGKKSVTTADLIAELGVSRSTLYRWIEDGILLPIDHCTLEPHPNGGTRGVWSPRAVARARKVAKLRKQGFTLKAIKKRLK' A
#
# COMPACT_ATOMS: atom_id res chain seq x y z
N MET A 1 7.48 -17.22 12.31
CA MET A 1 7.23 -15.76 12.44
C MET A 1 5.96 -15.42 11.67
N GLY A 2 4.85 -15.16 12.37
CA GLY A 2 3.55 -14.92 11.75
C GLY A 2 3.58 -13.74 10.78
N LYS A 3 3.04 -13.93 9.58
CA LYS A 3 2.84 -12.86 8.60
C LYS A 3 1.93 -11.81 9.26
N LYS A 4 2.49 -10.69 9.73
CA LYS A 4 1.70 -9.54 10.19
C LYS A 4 0.91 -9.02 9.00
N SER A 5 -0.36 -9.40 8.94
CA SER A 5 -1.38 -8.80 8.10
C SER A 5 -1.48 -7.31 8.44
N VAL A 6 -1.04 -6.44 7.54
CA VAL A 6 -1.09 -4.98 7.76
C VAL A 6 -2.41 -4.47 7.23
N THR A 7 -3.21 -3.81 8.06
CA THR A 7 -4.47 -3.24 7.58
C THR A 7 -4.22 -2.00 6.74
N THR A 8 -5.20 -1.61 5.94
CA THR A 8 -5.13 -0.34 5.20
C THR A 8 -4.89 0.85 6.14
N ALA A 9 -5.52 0.85 7.33
CA ALA A 9 -5.36 1.91 8.33
C ALA A 9 -3.92 1.99 8.86
N ASP A 10 -3.34 0.85 9.24
CA ASP A 10 -1.95 0.77 9.71
C ASP A 10 -0.98 1.22 8.62
N LEU A 11 -1.21 0.78 7.38
CA LEU A 11 -0.34 1.10 6.25
C LEU A 11 -0.34 2.60 5.95
N ILE A 12 -1.50 3.25 5.91
CA ILE A 12 -1.56 4.70 5.62
C ILE A 12 -0.94 5.53 6.75
N ALA A 13 -1.12 5.10 8.01
CA ALA A 13 -0.53 5.75 9.17
C ALA A 13 1.01 5.62 9.14
N GLU A 14 1.52 4.43 8.82
CA GLU A 14 2.96 4.18 8.71
C GLU A 14 3.61 4.98 7.58
N LEU A 15 2.96 5.04 6.42
CA LEU A 15 3.49 5.73 5.25
C LEU A 15 3.32 7.26 5.32
N GLY A 16 2.44 7.74 6.20
CA GLY A 16 2.08 9.16 6.30
C GLY A 16 1.38 9.67 5.05
N VAL A 17 0.50 8.86 4.45
CA VAL A 17 -0.27 9.23 3.25
C VAL A 17 -1.76 9.07 3.51
N SER A 18 -2.60 9.75 2.72
CA SER A 18 -4.04 9.53 2.80
C SER A 18 -4.45 8.20 2.16
N ARG A 19 -5.60 7.66 2.56
CA ARG A 19 -6.23 6.51 1.89
C ARG A 19 -6.34 6.75 0.39
N SER A 20 -6.85 7.90 -0.03
CA SER A 20 -6.98 8.25 -1.45
C SER A 20 -5.64 8.23 -2.19
N THR A 21 -4.55 8.66 -1.55
CA THR A 21 -3.20 8.59 -2.15
C THR A 21 -2.77 7.14 -2.38
N LEU A 22 -3.02 6.26 -1.40
CA LEU A 22 -2.70 4.84 -1.50
C LEU A 22 -3.50 4.17 -2.63
N TYR A 23 -4.80 4.43 -2.73
CA TYR A 23 -5.64 3.90 -3.81
C TYR A 23 -5.23 4.43 -5.18
N ARG A 24 -4.86 5.72 -5.28
CA ARG A 24 -4.35 6.29 -6.52
C ARG A 24 -3.07 5.59 -7.00
N TRP A 25 -2.21 5.12 -6.10
CA TRP A 25 -1.05 4.32 -6.49
C TRP A 25 -1.43 2.96 -7.09
N ILE A 26 -2.57 2.39 -6.70
CA ILE A 26 -3.12 1.16 -7.28
C ILE A 26 -3.69 1.46 -8.68
N GLU A 27 -4.50 2.52 -8.80
CA GLU A 27 -5.08 2.97 -10.08
C GLU A 27 -3.98 3.32 -11.10
N ASP A 28 -2.92 3.99 -10.65
CA ASP A 28 -1.76 4.32 -11.47
C ASP A 28 -0.87 3.08 -11.76
N GLY A 29 -1.19 1.89 -11.23
CA GLY A 29 -0.42 0.67 -11.42
C GLY A 29 0.98 0.70 -10.80
N ILE A 30 1.21 1.60 -9.83
CA ILE A 30 2.47 1.69 -9.07
C ILE A 30 2.52 0.57 -8.04
N LEU A 31 1.39 0.33 -7.39
CA LEU A 31 1.04 -0.92 -6.73
C LEU A 31 0.23 -1.73 -7.74
N LEU A 32 0.47 -3.04 -7.84
CA LEU A 32 -0.33 -3.90 -8.72
C LEU A 32 -1.72 -4.14 -8.07
N PRO A 33 -2.61 -4.92 -8.68
CA PRO A 33 -3.81 -5.45 -8.02
C PRO A 33 -3.63 -6.88 -7.48
N ILE A 34 -2.63 -7.62 -7.99
CA ILE A 34 -2.41 -9.05 -7.70
C ILE A 34 -1.67 -9.31 -6.37
N ASP A 35 -0.90 -8.37 -5.84
CA ASP A 35 -0.31 -8.46 -4.48
C ASP A 35 -1.20 -7.90 -3.33
N HIS A 36 -2.44 -7.44 -3.55
CA HIS A 36 -2.96 -6.32 -2.75
C HIS A 36 -4.34 -6.58 -2.15
N CYS A 37 -4.41 -6.35 -0.83
CA CYS A 37 -5.65 -6.09 -0.13
C CYS A 37 -6.72 -7.20 -0.23
N THR A 38 -6.54 -8.29 0.51
CA THR A 38 -7.64 -9.23 0.78
C THR A 38 -8.65 -8.55 1.69
N LEU A 39 -9.93 -8.62 1.34
CA LEU A 39 -10.99 -8.19 2.25
C LEU A 39 -11.24 -9.31 3.26
N GLU A 40 -10.86 -9.08 4.51
CA GLU A 40 -11.16 -9.98 5.62
C GLU A 40 -12.38 -9.47 6.41
N PRO A 41 -13.20 -10.36 6.99
CA PRO A 41 -14.26 -9.96 7.92
C PRO A 41 -13.67 -9.16 9.09
N HIS A 42 -14.28 -8.03 9.42
CA HIS A 42 -13.89 -7.24 10.58
C HIS A 42 -14.66 -7.71 11.83
N PRO A 43 -14.04 -7.82 13.02
CA PRO A 43 -14.70 -8.32 14.23
C PRO A 43 -15.96 -7.54 14.64
N ASN A 44 -15.98 -6.24 14.35
CA ASN A 44 -17.09 -5.34 14.68
C ASN A 44 -18.10 -5.18 13.51
N GLY A 45 -18.11 -6.12 12.55
CA GLY A 45 -18.91 -6.04 11.34
C GLY A 45 -18.20 -5.31 10.18
N GLY A 46 -18.59 -5.66 8.95
CA GLY A 46 -18.00 -5.16 7.71
C GLY A 46 -16.73 -5.91 7.28
N THR A 47 -16.01 -5.34 6.31
CA THR A 47 -14.76 -5.90 5.77
C THR A 47 -13.59 -4.95 6.00
N ARG A 48 -12.42 -5.48 6.37
CA ARG A 48 -11.17 -4.73 6.43
C ARG A 48 -10.23 -5.17 5.31
N GLY A 49 -9.58 -4.21 4.67
CA GLY A 49 -8.56 -4.47 3.67
C GLY A 49 -7.21 -4.83 4.31
N VAL A 50 -6.72 -6.04 4.02
CA VAL A 50 -5.48 -6.62 4.56
C VAL A 50 -4.42 -6.77 3.48
N TRP A 51 -3.29 -6.13 3.69
CA TRP A 51 -2.20 -6.05 2.72
C TRP A 51 -1.20 -7.18 2.89
N SER A 52 -0.78 -7.75 1.75
CA SER A 52 0.30 -8.74 1.75
C SER A 52 1.64 -8.09 2.12
N PRO A 53 2.59 -8.85 2.70
CA PRO A 53 3.91 -8.33 3.02
C PRO A 53 4.66 -7.76 1.80
N ARG A 54 4.45 -8.33 0.61
CA ARG A 54 5.04 -7.84 -0.65
C ARG A 54 4.49 -6.46 -1.01
N ALA A 55 3.19 -6.27 -0.91
CA ALA A 55 2.57 -4.98 -1.17
C ALA A 55 2.99 -3.91 -0.16
N VAL A 56 3.09 -4.27 1.13
CA VAL A 56 3.60 -3.37 2.17
C VAL A 56 5.03 -2.94 1.87
N ALA A 57 5.94 -3.88 1.52
CA ALA A 57 7.31 -3.56 1.16
C ALA A 57 7.40 -2.62 -0.06
N ARG A 58 6.55 -2.85 -1.07
CA ARG A 58 6.46 -1.99 -2.26
C ARG A 58 5.95 -0.59 -1.90
N ALA A 59 4.90 -0.49 -1.08
CA ALA A 59 4.34 0.79 -0.63
C ALA A 59 5.35 1.59 0.21
N ARG A 60 6.11 0.93 1.10
CA ARG A 60 7.24 1.55 1.83
C ARG A 60 8.30 2.11 0.89
N LYS A 61 8.65 1.37 -0.16
CA LYS A 61 9.63 1.82 -1.18
C LYS A 61 9.12 3.05 -1.94
N VAL A 62 7.84 3.07 -2.33
CA VAL A 62 7.20 4.23 -2.96
C VAL A 62 7.23 5.44 -2.04
N ALA A 63 6.83 5.28 -0.77
CA ALA A 63 6.84 6.38 0.21
C ALA A 63 8.26 6.91 0.47
N LYS A 64 9.27 6.03 0.56
CA LYS A 64 10.67 6.44 0.69
C LYS A 64 11.13 7.29 -0.50
N LEU A 65 10.83 6.86 -1.73
CA LEU A 65 11.17 7.60 -2.94
C LEU A 65 10.42 8.94 -3.01
N ARG A 66 9.15 8.98 -2.59
CA ARG A 66 8.38 10.23 -2.46
C ARG A 66 9.03 11.21 -1.49
N LYS A 67 9.50 10.74 -0.33
CA LYS A 67 10.23 11.56 0.66
C LYS A 67 11.57 12.09 0.12
N GLN A 68 12.19 11.35 -0.80
CA GLN A 68 13.41 11.79 -1.51
C GLN A 68 13.14 12.75 -2.67
N GLY A 69 11.88 13.17 -2.89
CA GLY A 69 11.52 14.13 -3.94
C GLY A 69 11.22 13.51 -5.31
N PHE A 70 11.21 12.18 -5.44
CA PHE A 70 10.85 11.56 -6.72
C PHE A 70 9.36 11.75 -7.03
N THR A 71 9.07 12.05 -8.30
CA THR A 71 7.70 12.10 -8.81
C THR A 71 7.12 10.69 -8.94
N LEU A 72 5.79 10.56 -8.84
CA LEU A 72 5.11 9.26 -9.00
C LEU A 72 5.42 8.60 -10.35
N LYS A 73 5.58 9.39 -11.42
CA LYS A 73 5.98 8.91 -12.75
C LYS A 73 7.39 8.30 -12.75
N ALA A 74 8.36 8.96 -12.09
CA ALA A 74 9.72 8.44 -11.96
C ALA A 74 9.75 7.16 -11.11
N ILE A 75 8.97 7.12 -10.03
CA ILE A 75 8.82 5.94 -9.17
C ILE A 75 8.22 4.77 -9.96
N LYS A 76 7.15 5.01 -10.73
CA LYS A 76 6.53 3.99 -11.59
C LYS A 76 7.53 3.38 -12.57
N LYS A 77 8.36 4.21 -13.22
CA LYS A 77 9.40 3.74 -14.16
C LYS A 77 10.49 2.91 -13.47
N ARG A 78 10.78 3.17 -12.19
CA ARG A 78 11.82 2.47 -11.41
C ARG A 78 11.33 1.16 -10.78
N LEU A 79 10.01 0.98 -10.67
CA LEU A 79 9.37 -0.19 -10.06
C LEU A 79 8.72 -1.13 -11.10
N LYS A 80 8.73 -0.73 -12.38
CA LYS A 80 8.46 -1.60 -13.52
C LYS A 80 9.70 -2.41 -13.84
#